data_AF-A0A699Q675-F1
#
_entry.id   AF-A0A699Q675-F1
#
_cell.length_a   1.000
_cell.length_b   1.000
_cell.length_c   1.000
_cell.angle_alpha   90.00
_cell.angle_beta   90.00
_cell.angle_gamma   90.00
#
_symmetry.space_group_name_H-M   'P 1'
#
loop_
_entity.id
_entity.type
_entity.pdbx_description
1 polymer ?
#
loop_
_entity_poly.entity_id
_entity_poly.type
_entity_poly.pdbx_seq_one_letter_code
_entity_poly.pdbx_strand_id
1 'polypeptide(L)'
;MLEIRKELKICESKTDKSSIDEPPEVELKDLPPHLEYVFLEGDDKLPVIIAKDLSVVEKTALITVLKSHKRAIAWKLSDIKGIDLEFYTHKILMEEDFEPAVQHQRRVNPKINNVIKQEVLKLLDAGLIYPISDSPWVSPVHCVPKRGGFTIVENEDNELILTRLVTGWRVYIDYRKLNEATRK
;
A
#
# COMPACT_ATOMS: atom_id res chain seq x y z
N MET A 1 7.81 -22.34 -4.59
CA MET A 1 6.45 -22.53 -4.04
C MET A 1 6.44 -23.39 -2.77
N LEU A 2 7.31 -24.41 -2.66
CA LEU A 2 7.43 -25.20 -1.42
C LEU A 2 8.07 -24.42 -0.24
N GLU A 3 9.00 -23.48 -0.51
CA GLU A 3 9.60 -22.63 0.54
C GLU A 3 8.58 -21.75 1.29
N ILE A 4 7.61 -21.18 0.59
CA ILE A 4 6.67 -20.19 1.17
C ILE A 4 5.72 -20.85 2.16
N ARG A 5 5.35 -22.12 1.93
CA ARG A 5 4.48 -22.89 2.84
C ARG A 5 5.14 -23.20 4.19
N LYS A 6 6.48 -23.24 4.27
CA LYS A 6 7.20 -23.50 5.54
C LYS A 6 7.31 -22.28 6.44
N GLU A 7 7.17 -21.07 5.90
CA GLU A 7 7.35 -19.81 6.66
C GLU A 7 6.04 -19.21 7.21
N LEU A 8 4.88 -19.63 6.70
CA LEU A 8 3.58 -19.13 7.14
C LEU A 8 3.13 -19.84 8.43
N LYS A 9 3.80 -19.54 9.54
CA LYS A 9 3.28 -19.80 10.89
C LYS A 9 2.04 -18.91 11.09
N ILE A 10 0.93 -19.53 11.48
CA ILE A 10 -0.34 -18.86 11.78
C ILE A 10 -0.06 -17.76 12.83
N CYS A 11 -0.24 -16.49 12.44
CA CYS A 11 -0.20 -15.38 13.36
C CYS A 11 -1.48 -15.42 14.20
N GLU A 12 -1.35 -15.77 15.48
CA GLU A 12 -2.35 -15.42 16.47
C GLU A 12 -2.53 -13.89 16.48
N SER A 13 -3.74 -13.44 16.78
CA SER A 13 -4.14 -12.03 16.79
C SER A 13 -3.25 -11.22 17.72
N LYS A 14 -2.22 -10.60 17.14
CA LYS A 14 -1.42 -9.61 17.84
C LYS A 14 -2.31 -8.41 18.11
N THR A 15 -2.34 -7.99 19.36
CA THR A 15 -3.01 -6.76 19.77
C THR A 15 -2.18 -5.62 19.20
N ASP A 16 -2.58 -5.09 18.04
CA ASP A 16 -1.82 -4.06 17.36
C ASP A 16 -1.88 -2.75 18.15
N LYS A 17 -0.72 -2.31 18.62
CA LYS A 17 -0.54 -0.99 19.24
C LYS A 17 -0.79 0.09 18.20
N SER A 18 -1.48 1.17 18.58
CA SER A 18 -1.81 2.24 17.65
C SER A 18 -0.55 2.99 17.22
N SER A 19 -0.48 3.45 15.96
CA SER A 19 0.63 4.28 15.47
C SER A 19 0.74 5.64 16.16
N ILE A 20 -0.29 6.04 16.91
CA ILE A 20 -0.28 7.23 17.76
C ILE A 20 0.58 6.97 19.01
N ASP A 21 0.52 5.77 19.57
CA ASP A 21 1.30 5.41 20.76
C ASP A 21 2.76 5.10 20.38
N GLU A 22 2.99 4.55 19.18
CA GLU A 22 4.32 4.21 18.66
C GLU A 22 4.48 4.68 17.20
N PRO A 23 4.78 5.98 16.98
CA PRO A 23 4.89 6.56 15.64
C PRO A 23 6.06 5.96 14.86
N PRO A 24 5.90 5.75 13.54
CA PRO A 24 7.00 5.27 12.70
C PRO A 24 8.12 6.30 12.62
N GLU A 25 9.37 5.84 12.52
CA GLU A 25 10.47 6.69 12.05
C GLU A 25 10.22 7.05 10.58
N VAL A 26 10.06 8.33 10.29
CA VAL A 26 9.77 8.84 8.93
C VAL A 26 10.96 9.63 8.42
N GLU A 27 11.59 9.14 7.35
CA GLU A 27 12.55 9.93 6.56
C GLU A 27 11.79 10.99 5.75
N LEU A 28 11.91 12.26 6.16
CA LEU A 28 11.29 13.38 5.46
C LEU A 28 12.00 13.62 4.13
N LYS A 29 11.20 13.75 3.06
CA LYS A 29 11.70 14.08 1.72
C LYS A 29 11.71 15.59 1.51
N ASP A 30 12.58 16.05 0.62
CA ASP A 30 12.56 17.44 0.16
C ASP A 30 11.20 17.79 -0.45
N LEU A 31 10.63 18.91 -0.03
CA LEU A 31 9.36 19.40 -0.51
C LEU A 31 9.55 20.51 -1.54
N PRO A 32 8.63 20.62 -2.52
CA PRO A 32 8.51 21.81 -3.34
C PRO A 32 8.36 23.08 -2.49
N PRO A 33 8.80 24.25 -2.97
CA PRO A 33 8.86 25.48 -2.17
C PRO A 33 7.51 26.02 -1.68
N HIS A 34 6.40 25.55 -2.26
CA HIS A 34 5.03 25.91 -1.88
C HIS A 34 4.43 24.99 -0.81
N LEU A 35 5.15 23.93 -0.39
CA LEU A 35 4.73 23.00 0.64
C LEU A 35 5.67 23.06 1.84
N GLU A 36 5.15 22.76 3.02
CA GLU A 36 5.93 22.67 4.24
C GLU A 36 5.43 21.52 5.13
N TYR A 37 6.31 21.01 6.00
CA TYR A 37 5.95 20.04 7.02
C TYR A 37 5.42 20.73 8.27
N VAL A 38 4.40 20.14 8.88
CA VAL A 38 3.90 20.47 10.20
C VAL A 38 3.69 19.19 11.00
N PHE A 39 4.09 19.19 12.26
CA PHE A 39 3.98 18.05 13.15
C PHE A 39 2.72 18.16 14.01
N LEU A 40 1.93 17.08 14.05
CA LEU A 40 0.72 17.04 14.87
C LEU A 40 1.02 16.68 16.34
N GLU A 41 2.18 16.09 16.62
CA GLU A 41 2.58 15.66 17.96
C GLU A 41 4.08 15.90 18.18
N GLY A 42 4.43 16.65 19.24
CA GLY A 42 5.82 17.06 19.46
C GLY A 42 6.40 17.87 18.29
N ASP A 43 7.73 17.85 18.19
CA ASP A 43 8.47 18.58 17.15
C ASP A 43 8.89 17.68 15.98
N ASP A 44 8.71 16.36 16.09
CA ASP A 44 9.24 15.37 15.14
C ASP A 44 8.27 14.23 14.80
N LYS A 45 7.06 14.17 15.39
CA LYS A 45 6.11 13.07 15.17
C LYS A 45 4.88 13.49 14.37
N LEU A 46 4.34 12.52 13.64
CA LEU A 46 3.13 12.67 12.82
C LEU A 46 3.22 13.84 11.83
N PRO A 47 4.21 13.83 10.90
CA PRO A 47 4.41 14.90 9.94
C PRO A 47 3.28 14.95 8.91
N VAL A 48 2.66 16.12 8.75
CA VAL A 48 1.68 16.43 7.69
C VAL A 48 2.28 17.47 6.76
N ILE A 49 2.02 17.32 5.46
CA ILE A 49 2.42 18.31 4.46
C ILE A 49 1.24 19.26 4.24
N ILE A 50 1.46 20.55 4.40
CA ILE A 50 0.46 21.61 4.14
C ILE A 50 1.01 22.63 3.15
N ALA A 51 0.11 23.49 2.64
CA ALA A 51 0.49 24.61 1.80
C ALA A 51 1.17 25.70 2.64
N LYS A 52 2.31 26.22 2.15
CA LYS A 52 3.15 27.19 2.86
C LYS A 52 2.56 28.61 2.85
N ASP A 53 1.73 28.91 1.87
CA ASP A 53 1.10 30.21 1.62
C ASP A 53 -0.19 30.44 2.43
N LEU A 54 -0.55 29.52 3.34
CA LEU A 54 -1.67 29.71 4.27
C LEU A 54 -1.42 30.91 5.20
N SER A 55 -2.45 31.72 5.43
CA SER A 55 -2.39 32.76 6.46
C SER A 55 -2.20 32.13 7.84
N VAL A 56 -1.66 32.90 8.78
CA VAL A 56 -1.43 32.42 10.16
C VAL A 56 -2.73 31.91 10.80
N VAL A 57 -3.86 32.57 10.51
CA VAL A 57 -5.18 32.18 11.03
C VAL A 57 -5.65 30.87 10.42
N GLU A 58 -5.52 30.69 9.11
CA GLU A 58 -5.92 29.45 8.45
C GLU A 58 -5.04 28.27 8.87
N LYS A 59 -3.73 28.48 8.92
CA LYS A 59 -2.76 27.45 9.33
C LYS A 59 -3.05 26.98 10.75
N THR A 60 -3.28 27.90 11.69
CA THR A 60 -3.60 27.53 13.09
C THR A 60 -4.94 26.80 13.19
N ALA A 61 -5.97 27.25 12.47
CA ALA A 61 -7.27 26.56 12.42
C ALA A 61 -7.14 25.14 11.85
N LEU A 62 -6.43 24.97 10.72
CA LEU A 62 -6.20 23.68 10.08
C LEU A 62 -5.48 22.70 11.01
N ILE A 63 -4.36 23.14 11.62
CA ILE A 63 -3.57 22.30 12.53
C ILE A 63 -4.42 21.87 13.72
N THR A 64 -5.27 22.76 14.25
CA THR A 64 -6.16 22.44 15.38
C THR A 64 -7.16 21.34 15.03
N VAL A 65 -7.73 21.39 13.82
CA VAL A 65 -8.62 20.34 13.33
C VAL A 65 -7.88 19.01 13.13
N LEU A 66 -6.68 19.05 12.54
CA LEU A 66 -5.88 17.84 12.30
C LEU A 66 -5.42 17.19 13.61
N LYS A 67 -5.01 17.99 14.61
CA LYS A 67 -4.62 17.49 15.94
C LYS A 67 -5.79 16.82 16.66
N SER A 68 -6.99 17.40 16.58
CA SER A 68 -8.19 16.81 17.19
C SER A 68 -8.63 15.51 16.51
N HIS A 69 -8.36 15.35 15.21
CA HIS A 69 -8.75 14.18 14.42
C HIS A 69 -7.57 13.31 13.98
N LYS A 70 -6.46 13.28 14.73
CA LYS A 70 -5.25 12.52 14.35
C LYS A 70 -5.49 11.02 14.12
N ARG A 71 -6.52 10.44 14.75
CA ARG A 71 -6.97 9.04 14.58
C ARG A 71 -7.60 8.74 13.22
N ALA A 72 -8.04 9.75 12.48
CA ALA A 72 -8.60 9.59 11.14
C ALA A 72 -7.52 9.47 10.06
N ILE A 73 -6.27 9.80 10.39
CA ILE A 73 -5.13 9.75 9.47
C ILE A 73 -4.41 8.42 9.67
N ALA A 74 -4.21 7.68 8.59
CA ALA A 74 -3.42 6.45 8.61
C ALA A 74 -1.94 6.77 8.36
N TRP A 75 -1.08 6.43 9.32
CA TRP A 75 0.38 6.62 9.25
C TRP A 75 1.08 5.33 8.82
N LYS A 76 0.55 4.20 9.27
CA LYS A 76 0.93 2.85 8.91
C LYS A 76 -0.24 2.17 8.20
N LEU A 77 0.07 1.12 7.45
CA LEU A 77 -0.93 0.32 6.76
C LEU A 77 -1.95 -0.31 7.73
N SER A 78 -1.50 -0.69 8.93
CA SER A 78 -2.32 -1.22 10.01
C SER A 78 -3.34 -0.22 10.58
N ASP A 79 -3.13 1.09 10.36
CA ASP A 79 -4.06 2.12 10.83
C ASP A 79 -5.31 2.21 9.94
N ILE A 80 -5.24 1.68 8.71
CA ILE A 80 -6.37 1.64 7.79
C ILE A 80 -7.36 0.59 8.31
N LYS A 81 -8.30 1.04 9.12
CA LYS A 81 -9.39 0.20 9.61
C LYS A 81 -10.31 -0.17 8.45
N GLY A 82 -10.44 -1.47 8.20
CA GLY A 82 -11.46 -2.00 7.30
C GLY A 82 -12.86 -1.90 7.89
N ILE A 83 -13.84 -2.35 7.12
CA ILE A 83 -15.19 -2.59 7.62
C ILE A 83 -15.13 -3.83 8.51
N ASP A 84 -15.72 -3.74 9.69
CA ASP A 84 -15.81 -4.87 10.59
C ASP A 84 -16.74 -5.94 10.01
N LEU A 85 -16.21 -7.16 9.88
CA LEU A 85 -16.90 -8.32 9.32
C LEU A 85 -18.11 -8.75 10.15
N GLU A 86 -18.17 -8.40 11.44
CA GLU A 86 -19.35 -8.63 12.28
C GLU A 86 -20.55 -7.78 11.84
N PHE A 87 -20.28 -6.58 11.33
CA PHE A 87 -21.32 -5.63 10.94
C PHE A 87 -21.74 -5.78 9.48
N TYR A 88 -20.81 -6.14 8.60
CA TYR A 88 -21.10 -6.25 7.18
C TYR A 88 -20.21 -7.27 6.46
N THR A 89 -20.86 -8.20 5.76
CA THR A 89 -20.19 -9.11 4.83
C THR A 89 -20.67 -8.83 3.40
N HIS A 90 -19.74 -8.48 2.51
CA HIS A 90 -20.05 -8.38 1.09
C HIS A 90 -20.14 -9.78 0.47
N LYS A 91 -21.23 -10.05 -0.25
CA LYS A 91 -21.38 -11.27 -1.07
C LYS A 91 -21.32 -10.88 -2.54
N ILE A 92 -20.35 -11.43 -3.25
CA ILE A 92 -20.25 -11.27 -4.71
C ILE A 92 -21.11 -12.37 -5.35
N LEU A 93 -22.11 -11.98 -6.15
CA LEU A 93 -22.97 -12.91 -6.87
C LEU A 93 -22.33 -13.30 -8.20
N MET A 94 -22.46 -14.58 -8.56
CA MET A 94 -21.90 -15.15 -9.80
C MET A 94 -23.01 -15.67 -10.71
N GLU A 95 -22.79 -15.66 -12.02
CA GLU A 95 -23.68 -16.31 -13.00
C GLU A 95 -23.85 -17.81 -12.66
N GLU A 96 -25.06 -18.35 -12.86
CA GLU A 96 -25.43 -19.70 -12.39
C GLU A 96 -24.60 -20.81 -13.03
N ASP A 97 -24.22 -20.61 -14.29
CA ASP A 97 -23.50 -21.60 -15.08
C ASP A 97 -21.96 -21.41 -15.06
N PHE A 98 -21.44 -20.50 -14.22
CA PHE A 98 -20.00 -20.20 -14.22
C PHE A 98 -19.23 -21.08 -13.24
N GLU A 99 -18.26 -21.85 -13.76
CA GLU A 99 -17.38 -22.69 -12.95
C GLU A 99 -16.13 -21.93 -12.43
N PRO A 100 -15.68 -22.20 -11.18
CA PRO A 100 -14.44 -21.65 -10.66
C PRO A 100 -13.23 -21.92 -11.55
N ALA A 101 -12.34 -20.93 -11.62
CA ALA A 101 -11.16 -21.01 -12.47
C ALA A 101 -9.86 -20.86 -11.68
N VAL A 102 -8.97 -21.84 -11.88
CA VAL A 102 -7.59 -21.79 -11.42
C VAL A 102 -6.70 -21.37 -12.59
N GLN A 103 -6.21 -20.13 -12.57
CA GLN A 103 -5.25 -19.66 -13.55
C GLN A 103 -3.82 -19.91 -13.09
N HIS A 104 -2.97 -20.37 -14.02
CA HIS A 104 -1.54 -20.51 -13.75
C HIS A 104 -0.89 -19.14 -13.48
N GLN A 105 -0.04 -19.10 -12.45
CA GLN A 105 0.74 -17.92 -12.14
C GLN A 105 1.76 -17.64 -13.24
N ARG A 106 1.96 -16.35 -13.55
CA ARG A 106 2.93 -15.95 -14.58
C ARG A 106 4.35 -16.18 -14.08
N ARG A 107 5.24 -16.62 -14.98
CA ARG A 107 6.67 -16.69 -14.68
C ARG A 107 7.22 -15.27 -14.54
N VAL A 108 7.78 -14.96 -13.37
CA VAL A 108 8.39 -13.66 -13.07
C VAL A 108 9.88 -13.80 -12.83
N ASN A 109 10.63 -12.72 -13.08
CA ASN A 109 12.05 -12.64 -12.73
C ASN A 109 12.21 -12.77 -11.20
N PRO A 110 13.21 -13.51 -10.68
CA PRO A 110 13.50 -13.61 -9.25
C PRO A 110 13.49 -12.27 -8.49
N LYS A 111 14.04 -11.19 -9.09
CA LYS A 111 14.03 -9.85 -8.46
C LYS A 111 12.61 -9.33 -8.23
N ILE A 112 11.72 -9.51 -9.20
CA ILE A 112 10.32 -9.12 -9.12
C ILE A 112 9.58 -10.02 -8.13
N ASN A 113 9.91 -11.32 -8.11
CA ASN A 113 9.31 -12.26 -7.16
C ASN A 113 9.59 -11.85 -5.70
N ASN A 114 10.82 -11.40 -5.41
CA ASN A 114 11.15 -10.88 -4.08
C ASN A 114 10.30 -9.64 -3.73
N VAL A 115 10.07 -8.74 -4.68
CA VAL A 115 9.21 -7.57 -4.44
C VAL A 115 7.76 -7.99 -4.15
N ILE A 116 7.22 -8.95 -4.90
CA ILE A 116 5.88 -9.51 -4.64
C ILE A 116 5.83 -10.12 -3.23
N LYS A 117 6.83 -10.93 -2.86
CA LYS A 117 6.88 -11.57 -1.54
C LYS A 117 6.86 -10.54 -0.42
N GLN A 118 7.67 -9.49 -0.52
CA GLN A 118 7.73 -8.42 0.48
C GLN A 118 6.40 -7.67 0.60
N GLU A 119 5.73 -7.41 -0.52
CA GLU A 119 4.43 -6.74 -0.48
C GLU A 119 3.33 -7.63 0.14
N VAL A 120 3.30 -8.92 -0.22
CA VAL A 120 2.35 -9.88 0.36
C VAL A 120 2.57 -10.03 1.87
N LEU A 121 3.82 -10.11 2.33
CA LEU A 121 4.12 -10.16 3.76
C LEU A 121 3.65 -8.91 4.49
N LYS A 122 3.87 -7.71 3.95
CA LYS A 122 3.35 -6.46 4.54
C LYS A 122 1.84 -6.45 4.67
N LEU A 123 1.11 -6.94 3.64
CA LEU A 123 -0.35 -7.02 3.68
C LEU A 123 -0.84 -8.07 4.69
N LEU A 124 -0.14 -9.20 4.81
CA LEU A 124 -0.41 -10.24 5.82
C LEU A 124 -0.18 -9.70 7.24
N ASP A 125 0.95 -9.03 7.47
CA ASP A 125 1.30 -8.45 8.77
C ASP A 125 0.32 -7.35 9.19
N ALA A 126 -0.23 -6.60 8.22
CA ALA A 126 -1.28 -5.61 8.47
C ALA A 126 -2.70 -6.21 8.60
N GLY A 127 -2.86 -7.53 8.48
CA GLY A 127 -4.16 -8.20 8.57
C GLY A 127 -5.12 -7.92 7.41
N LEU A 128 -4.66 -7.31 6.32
CA LEU A 128 -5.50 -6.99 5.15
C LEU A 128 -5.77 -8.20 4.26
N ILE A 129 -4.91 -9.20 4.30
CA ILE A 129 -5.08 -10.48 3.63
C ILE A 129 -4.80 -11.62 4.61
N TYR A 130 -5.32 -12.81 4.30
CA TYR A 130 -5.12 -14.00 5.11
C TYR A 130 -4.83 -15.22 4.21
N PRO A 131 -4.13 -16.24 4.72
CA PRO A 131 -3.88 -17.45 3.95
C PRO A 131 -5.16 -18.27 3.81
N ILE A 132 -5.45 -18.68 2.57
CA ILE A 132 -6.50 -19.65 2.26
C ILE A 132 -5.85 -20.91 1.68
N SER A 133 -6.29 -22.07 2.15
CA SER A 133 -5.87 -23.35 1.59
C SER A 133 -6.81 -23.75 0.46
N ASP A 134 -6.24 -24.25 -0.63
CA ASP A 134 -6.96 -24.92 -1.73
C ASP A 134 -8.17 -24.16 -2.30
N SER A 135 -7.99 -22.84 -2.53
CA SER A 135 -9.02 -22.02 -3.18
C SER A 135 -9.33 -22.55 -4.59
N PRO A 136 -10.62 -22.77 -4.93
CA PRO A 136 -11.02 -23.15 -6.29
C PRO A 136 -10.86 -21.99 -7.29
N TRP A 137 -10.60 -20.78 -6.78
CA TRP A 137 -10.32 -19.57 -7.56
C TRP A 137 -8.87 -19.15 -7.41
N VAL A 138 -8.18 -18.99 -8.54
CA VAL A 138 -6.83 -18.45 -8.57
C VAL A 138 -6.71 -17.47 -9.72
N SER A 139 -6.45 -16.21 -9.40
CA SER A 139 -6.06 -15.18 -10.36
C SER A 139 -4.53 -15.00 -10.40
N PRO A 140 -3.94 -14.73 -11.56
CA PRO A 140 -2.51 -14.54 -11.68
C PRO A 140 -2.11 -13.16 -11.15
N VAL A 141 -0.96 -13.11 -10.47
CA VAL A 141 -0.35 -11.87 -10.02
C VAL A 141 0.48 -11.26 -11.15
N HIS A 142 0.41 -9.94 -11.26
CA HIS A 142 1.16 -9.14 -12.21
C HIS A 142 1.91 -8.02 -11.48
N CYS A 143 3.12 -7.71 -11.93
CA CYS A 143 3.91 -6.61 -11.38
C CYS A 143 4.22 -5.58 -12.46
N VAL A 144 3.96 -4.32 -12.15
CA VAL A 144 4.21 -3.20 -13.05
C VAL A 144 5.17 -2.23 -12.36
N PRO A 145 6.26 -1.82 -13.02
CA PRO A 145 7.13 -0.79 -12.46
C PRO A 145 6.36 0.52 -12.34
N LYS A 146 6.49 1.20 -11.20
CA LYS A 146 6.03 2.58 -11.05
C LYS A 146 6.86 3.43 -12.01
N ARG A 147 6.19 4.21 -12.84
CA ARG A 147 6.85 5.27 -13.60
C ARG A 147 7.33 6.31 -12.59
N GLY A 148 8.65 6.41 -12.42
CA GLY A 148 9.26 7.53 -11.72
C GLY A 148 9.14 8.82 -12.53
N GLY A 149 9.39 9.95 -11.87
CA GLY A 149 9.76 11.17 -12.59
C GLY A 149 11.01 10.91 -13.44
N PHE A 150 11.16 11.67 -14.53
CA PHE A 150 12.40 11.62 -15.28
C PHE A 150 13.50 12.30 -14.47
N THR A 151 14.66 11.64 -14.39
CA THR A 151 15.88 12.25 -13.88
C THR A 151 16.82 12.51 -15.05
N ILE A 152 17.31 13.73 -15.17
CA ILE A 152 18.36 14.06 -16.12
C ILE A 152 19.68 13.56 -15.51
N VAL A 153 20.36 12.67 -16.21
CA VAL A 153 21.66 12.13 -15.80
C VAL A 153 22.67 12.61 -16.84
N GLU A 154 23.73 13.27 -16.39
CA GLU A 154 24.87 13.62 -17.26
C GLU A 154 25.69 12.36 -17.53
N ASN A 155 25.90 12.05 -18.81
CA ASN A 155 26.83 11.01 -19.22
C ASN A 155 28.29 11.51 -19.13
N GLU A 156 29.27 10.61 -19.32
CA GLU A 156 30.70 10.92 -19.41
C GLU A 156 31.03 11.99 -20.48
N ASP A 157 30.16 12.14 -21.48
CA ASP A 157 30.25 13.14 -22.55
C ASP A 157 29.53 14.48 -22.24
N ASN A 158 29.08 14.70 -20.99
CA ASN A 158 28.23 15.84 -20.56
C ASN A 158 26.88 15.95 -21.30
N GLU A 159 26.42 14.88 -21.94
CA GLU A 159 25.09 14.83 -22.53
C GLU A 159 24.04 14.54 -21.46
N LEU A 160 22.99 15.36 -21.42
CA LEU A 160 21.86 15.24 -20.50
C LEU A 160 20.91 14.13 -20.97
N ILE A 161 21.11 12.90 -20.47
CA ILE A 161 20.25 11.77 -20.79
C ILE A 161 19.05 11.75 -19.86
N LEU A 162 17.86 11.85 -20.45
CA LEU A 162 16.59 11.70 -19.75
C LEU A 162 16.39 10.24 -19.33
N THR A 163 16.79 9.90 -18.11
CA THR A 163 16.76 8.52 -17.61
C THR A 163 15.51 8.30 -16.76
N ARG A 164 14.74 7.24 -17.05
CA ARG A 164 13.61 6.82 -16.22
C ARG A 164 14.10 5.90 -15.11
N LEU A 165 14.13 6.40 -13.87
CA LEU A 165 14.35 5.53 -12.72
C LEU A 165 13.04 4.83 -12.33
N VAL A 166 13.11 3.53 -12.10
CA VAL A 166 12.01 2.77 -11.50
C VAL A 166 12.01 3.05 -10.00
N THR A 167 11.12 3.94 -9.55
CA THR A 167 11.03 4.37 -8.14
C THR A 167 10.32 3.37 -7.24
N GLY A 168 9.75 2.31 -7.82
CA GLY A 168 9.10 1.22 -7.09
C GLY A 168 8.32 0.31 -8.03
N TRP A 169 7.64 -0.68 -7.47
CA TRP A 169 6.78 -1.60 -8.21
C TRP A 169 5.35 -1.54 -7.66
N ARG A 170 4.39 -1.99 -8.47
CA ARG A 170 3.01 -2.20 -8.06
C ARG A 170 2.64 -3.64 -8.34
N VAL A 171 2.07 -4.30 -7.34
CA VAL A 171 1.53 -5.65 -7.44
C VAL A 171 0.05 -5.53 -7.78
N TYR A 172 -0.39 -6.25 -8.81
CA TYR A 172 -1.76 -6.28 -9.30
C TYR A 172 -2.24 -7.73 -9.39
N ILE A 173 -3.54 -7.94 -9.23
CA ILE A 173 -4.18 -9.23 -9.46
C ILE A 173 -5.07 -9.08 -10.69
N ASP A 174 -4.95 -10.01 -11.65
CA ASP A 174 -5.75 -9.99 -12.86
C ASP A 174 -7.13 -10.60 -12.60
N TYR A 175 -8.12 -9.74 -12.35
CA TYR A 175 -9.49 -10.15 -12.07
C TYR A 175 -10.37 -10.31 -13.30
N ARG A 176 -9.84 -10.21 -14.53
CA ARG A 176 -10.69 -10.22 -15.75
C ARG A 176 -11.64 -11.41 -15.82
N LYS A 177 -11.14 -12.63 -15.59
CA LYS A 177 -11.96 -13.84 -15.58
C LYS A 177 -12.95 -13.91 -14.40
N LEU A 178 -12.57 -13.37 -13.24
CA LEU A 178 -13.49 -13.29 -12.11
C LEU A 178 -14.63 -12.31 -12.44
N ASN A 179 -14.29 -11.14 -12.98
CA ASN A 179 -15.25 -10.09 -13.35
C ASN A 179 -16.20 -10.52 -14.48
N GLU A 180 -15.76 -11.42 -15.37
CA GLU A 180 -16.63 -12.06 -16.36
C GLU A 180 -17.67 -12.98 -15.72
N ALA A 181 -17.36 -13.57 -14.57
CA ALA A 181 -18.25 -14.46 -13.82
C ALA A 181 -19.23 -13.73 -12.89
N THR A 182 -18.94 -12.47 -12.54
CA THR A 182 -19.74 -11.71 -11.58
C THR A 182 -20.97 -11.09 -12.21
N ARG A 183 -22.12 -11.24 -11.54
CA ARG A 183 -23.34 -10.50 -11.89
C ARG A 183 -23.15 -9.01 -11.59
N LYS A 184 -23.61 -8.15 -12.49
CA LYS A 184 -23.52 -6.68 -12.36
C LYS A 184 -24.80 -6.07 -11.81
#